data_AF-A0A940VKS0-F1
#
_entry.id   AF-A0A940VKS0-F1
#
_cell.length_a   1.000
_cell.length_b   1.000
_cell.length_c   1.000
_cell.angle_alpha   90.00
_cell.angle_beta   90.00
_cell.angle_gamma   90.00
#
_symmetry.space_group_name_H-M   'P 1'
#
loop_
_entity.id
_entity.type
_entity.pdbx_description
1 polymer ?
#
loop_
_entity_poly.entity_id
_entity_poly.type
_entity_poly.pdbx_seq_one_letter_code
_entity_poly.pdbx_strand_id
1 'polypeptide(L)'
;MLKRLVVCLFTLGSLLLAHSARAAIMFAFSSGGIVFPTDPVNCPDPFAGCSLTAVGNATAVAGNINPLPGPWNFTATFAIVQPLSPTTFRTTGTFAFDDPSPANNDFSGLLDGVLDATTFSNAMTYSVTSGAGLFAAGRGIGSSVIQIFPQGEGEPFGFIERGQFAIPEPGTLALLGLGLAGLAATRKRKQ
;
A
#
# COMPACT_ATOMS: atom_id res chain seq x y z
N MET A 1 -16.01 -57.19 10.06
CA MET A 1 -16.77 -56.13 9.36
C MET A 1 -16.51 -54.70 9.90
N LEU A 2 -15.35 -54.41 10.51
CA LEU A 2 -15.12 -53.12 11.21
C LEU A 2 -13.89 -52.31 10.71
N LYS A 3 -13.41 -52.56 9.48
CA LYS A 3 -12.19 -51.94 8.95
C LYS A 3 -12.38 -50.94 7.80
N ARG A 4 -13.62 -50.69 7.34
CA ARG A 4 -13.89 -49.82 6.17
C ARG A 4 -14.44 -48.42 6.50
N LEU A 5 -14.69 -48.09 7.77
CA LEU A 5 -15.27 -46.79 8.14
C LEU A 5 -14.24 -45.67 8.42
N VAL A 6 -12.95 -46.01 8.57
CA VAL A 6 -11.92 -45.04 8.99
C VAL A 6 -11.34 -44.24 7.82
N VAL A 7 -11.45 -44.75 6.58
CA VAL A 7 -10.82 -44.13 5.40
C VAL A 7 -11.64 -42.97 4.81
N CYS A 8 -12.96 -42.92 5.05
CA CYS A 8 -13.80 -41.81 4.56
C CYS A 8 -13.73 -40.54 5.41
N LEU A 9 -13.17 -40.57 6.63
CA LEU A 9 -13.06 -39.36 7.46
C LEU A 9 -11.80 -38.54 7.18
N PHE A 10 -10.79 -39.12 6.52
CA PHE A 10 -9.54 -38.42 6.23
C PHE A 10 -9.56 -37.64 4.91
N THR A 11 -10.43 -37.99 3.96
CA THR A 11 -10.56 -37.27 2.69
C THR A 11 -11.43 -36.02 2.76
N LEU A 12 -12.28 -35.84 3.78
CA LEU A 12 -13.00 -34.57 4.01
C LEU A 12 -12.19 -33.53 4.79
N GLY A 13 -11.13 -33.93 5.50
CA GLY A 13 -10.27 -33.00 6.25
C GLY A 13 -9.31 -32.19 5.37
N SER A 14 -8.98 -32.69 4.18
CA SER A 14 -8.01 -32.07 3.27
C SER A 14 -8.60 -31.04 2.31
N LEU A 15 -9.94 -30.95 2.20
CA LEU A 15 -10.63 -29.96 1.36
C LEU A 15 -10.94 -28.63 2.06
N LEU A 16 -10.72 -28.53 3.38
CA LEU A 16 -10.93 -27.29 4.15
C LEU A 16 -9.65 -26.45 4.34
N LEU A 17 -8.51 -26.90 3.80
CA LEU A 17 -7.25 -26.15 3.80
C LEU A 17 -7.00 -25.40 2.47
N ALA A 18 -7.99 -25.35 1.59
CA ALA A 18 -8.02 -24.42 0.47
C ALA A 18 -8.30 -23.01 0.99
N HIS A 19 -7.27 -22.41 1.58
CA HIS A 19 -6.90 -21.01 1.49
C HIS A 19 -8.08 -20.04 1.32
N SER A 20 -8.65 -19.58 2.43
CA SER A 20 -9.26 -18.26 2.45
C SER A 20 -8.13 -17.26 2.16
N ALA A 21 -7.93 -16.93 0.89
CA ALA A 21 -7.26 -15.71 0.48
C ALA A 21 -7.90 -14.60 1.31
N ARG A 22 -7.11 -14.02 2.23
CA ARG A 22 -7.57 -12.95 3.10
C ARG A 22 -8.19 -11.88 2.21
N ALA A 23 -9.44 -11.51 2.45
CA ALA A 23 -10.00 -10.34 1.81
C ALA A 23 -9.12 -9.15 2.21
N ALA A 24 -8.41 -8.60 1.23
CA ALA A 24 -7.61 -7.41 1.38
C ALA A 24 -8.39 -6.27 0.75
N ILE A 25 -8.45 -5.16 1.44
CA ILE A 25 -8.97 -3.93 0.90
C ILE A 25 -7.95 -3.42 -0.11
N MET A 26 -8.35 -3.42 -1.38
CA MET A 26 -7.53 -2.99 -2.49
C MET A 26 -7.84 -1.54 -2.81
N PHE A 27 -6.83 -0.68 -2.74
CA PHE A 27 -6.90 0.70 -3.21
C PHE A 27 -6.12 0.80 -4.51
N ALA A 28 -6.77 1.18 -5.60
CA ALA A 28 -6.09 1.60 -6.81
C ALA A 28 -6.19 3.13 -6.90
N PHE A 29 -5.10 3.80 -7.25
CA PHE A 29 -5.08 5.24 -7.34
C PHE A 29 -4.30 5.71 -8.57
N SER A 30 -4.71 6.87 -9.07
CA SER A 30 -3.97 7.64 -10.06
C SER A 30 -3.90 9.09 -9.57
N SER A 31 -2.69 9.63 -9.54
CA SER A 31 -2.41 11.02 -9.17
C SER A 31 -1.68 11.72 -10.31
N GLY A 32 -1.85 13.04 -10.34
CA GLY A 32 -0.95 13.94 -11.05
C GLY A 32 -0.58 15.08 -10.12
N GLY A 33 0.56 15.72 -10.39
CA GLY A 33 1.00 16.84 -9.58
C GLY A 33 2.28 17.46 -10.09
N ILE A 34 2.93 18.18 -9.18
CA ILE A 34 4.19 18.86 -9.43
C ILE A 34 5.24 18.44 -8.41
N VAL A 35 6.47 18.33 -8.87
CA VAL A 35 7.66 18.04 -8.06
C VAL A 35 8.56 19.25 -8.07
N PHE A 36 8.89 19.74 -6.89
CA PHE A 36 9.79 20.87 -6.71
C PHE A 36 11.18 20.37 -6.30
N PRO A 37 12.27 20.86 -6.91
CA PRO A 37 13.58 20.77 -6.30
C PRO A 37 13.61 21.65 -5.05
N THR A 38 14.02 21.09 -3.92
CA THR A 38 14.15 21.84 -2.65
C THR A 38 15.32 22.84 -2.71
N ASP A 39 16.31 22.58 -3.57
CA ASP A 39 17.42 23.47 -3.87
C ASP A 39 17.76 23.40 -5.37
N PRO A 40 17.18 24.27 -6.22
CA PRO A 40 17.44 24.25 -7.65
C PRO A 40 18.87 24.65 -8.02
N VAL A 41 19.59 25.35 -7.13
CA VAL A 41 20.95 25.84 -7.40
C VAL A 41 21.97 24.71 -7.24
N ASN A 42 21.75 23.82 -6.28
CA ASN A 42 22.64 22.69 -5.99
C ASN A 42 22.12 21.35 -6.53
N CYS A 43 21.12 21.36 -7.41
CA CYS A 43 20.55 20.16 -8.01
C CYS A 43 20.99 19.99 -9.47
N PRO A 44 22.21 19.46 -9.73
CA PRO A 44 22.67 19.21 -11.09
C PRO A 44 21.93 18.04 -11.73
N ASP A 45 21.77 18.13 -13.05
CA ASP A 45 21.27 17.07 -13.91
C ASP A 45 22.08 15.77 -13.68
N PRO A 46 21.43 14.61 -13.42
CA PRO A 46 19.98 14.47 -13.38
C PRO A 46 19.32 14.85 -12.06
N PHE A 47 19.77 14.39 -10.89
CA PHE A 47 19.22 14.81 -9.59
C PHE A 47 20.19 14.51 -8.43
N ALA A 48 21.50 14.60 -8.68
CA ALA A 48 22.47 14.12 -7.71
C ALA A 48 22.49 15.02 -6.45
N GLY A 49 22.07 14.45 -5.30
CA GLY A 49 22.06 15.15 -4.01
C GLY A 49 20.84 16.04 -3.76
N CYS A 50 19.79 15.96 -4.60
CA CYS A 50 18.63 16.81 -4.48
C CYS A 50 17.55 16.24 -3.57
N SER A 51 17.06 17.01 -2.61
CA SER A 51 15.75 16.72 -2.04
C SER A 51 14.68 17.20 -3.03
N LEU A 52 13.84 16.29 -3.52
CA LEU A 52 12.62 16.69 -4.21
C LEU A 52 11.47 16.77 -3.20
N THR A 53 10.38 17.44 -3.55
CA THR A 53 9.11 17.33 -2.83
C THR A 53 8.02 17.28 -3.88
N ALA A 54 7.36 16.14 -3.99
CA ALA A 54 6.16 16.01 -4.79
C ALA A 54 4.95 16.44 -3.97
N VAL A 55 4.00 17.11 -4.61
CA VAL A 55 2.66 17.30 -4.08
C VAL A 55 1.70 17.00 -5.22
N GLY A 56 0.80 16.05 -5.00
CA GLY A 56 -0.24 15.69 -5.96
C GLY A 56 -1.49 15.29 -5.22
N ASN A 57 -2.63 15.46 -5.86
CA ASN A 57 -3.91 14.96 -5.37
C ASN A 57 -4.24 13.71 -6.19
N ALA A 58 -4.48 12.57 -5.54
CA ALA A 58 -5.06 11.41 -6.20
C ALA A 58 -6.54 11.29 -5.84
N THR A 59 -7.28 10.55 -6.65
CA THR A 59 -8.55 9.95 -6.23
C THR A 59 -8.33 8.44 -6.19
N ALA A 60 -8.45 7.83 -5.00
CA ALA A 60 -8.42 6.38 -4.88
C ALA A 60 -9.82 5.81 -5.15
N VAL A 61 -9.88 4.72 -5.89
CA VAL A 61 -11.05 3.84 -5.91
C VAL A 61 -10.67 2.65 -5.05
N ALA A 62 -11.19 2.61 -3.81
CA ALA A 62 -11.27 1.36 -3.08
C ALA A 62 -12.14 0.43 -3.92
N GLY A 63 -11.62 -0.70 -4.39
CA GLY A 63 -12.35 -1.55 -5.34
C GLY A 63 -13.66 -2.05 -4.71
N ASN A 64 -14.81 -1.45 -5.03
CA ASN A 64 -16.17 -1.84 -4.59
C ASN A 64 -16.29 -2.54 -3.22
N ILE A 65 -15.61 -2.05 -2.18
CA ILE A 65 -15.77 -2.58 -0.83
C ILE A 65 -16.74 -1.67 -0.12
N ASN A 66 -17.99 -2.12 0.01
CA ASN A 66 -18.92 -1.55 0.96
C ASN A 66 -18.36 -1.77 2.39
N PRO A 67 -18.19 -0.74 3.25
CA PRO A 67 -18.75 0.62 3.17
C PRO A 67 -17.70 1.72 2.98
N LEU A 68 -16.71 1.55 2.10
CA LEU A 68 -15.72 2.59 1.77
C LEU A 68 -16.03 3.33 0.44
N PRO A 69 -17.23 3.92 0.22
CA PRO A 69 -17.49 4.73 -0.96
C PRO A 69 -16.83 6.10 -0.78
N GLY A 70 -16.25 6.63 -1.85
CA GLY A 70 -15.91 8.05 -1.92
C GLY A 70 -14.54 8.33 -2.52
N PRO A 71 -14.31 9.58 -2.96
CA PRO A 71 -12.98 10.04 -3.32
C PRO A 71 -12.12 10.18 -2.06
N TRP A 72 -10.90 9.65 -2.11
CA TRP A 72 -9.90 9.80 -1.07
C TRP A 72 -8.84 10.79 -1.52
N ASN A 73 -8.36 11.63 -0.60
CA ASN A 73 -7.23 12.52 -0.87
C ASN A 73 -5.93 11.76 -0.60
N PHE A 74 -5.07 11.64 -1.59
CA PHE A 74 -3.71 11.14 -1.42
C PHE A 74 -2.74 12.29 -1.35
N THR A 75 -1.83 12.27 -0.37
CA THR A 75 -0.67 13.16 -0.28
C THR A 75 0.58 12.31 -0.11
N ALA A 76 1.65 12.61 -0.84
CA ALA A 76 2.94 11.98 -0.64
C ALA A 76 4.06 13.01 -0.70
N THR A 77 5.03 12.88 0.21
CA THR A 77 6.25 13.70 0.25
C THR A 77 7.43 12.75 0.19
N PHE A 78 8.34 12.94 -0.76
CA PHE A 78 9.52 12.09 -0.91
C PHE A 78 10.75 12.88 -1.29
N ALA A 79 11.92 12.46 -0.82
CA ALA A 79 13.22 13.02 -1.15
C ALA A 79 14.09 12.00 -1.88
N ILE A 80 14.98 12.48 -2.76
CA ILE A 80 16.03 11.65 -3.36
C ILE A 80 17.26 11.76 -2.46
N VAL A 81 17.65 10.66 -1.83
CA VAL A 81 18.58 10.72 -0.69
C VAL A 81 19.98 10.23 -1.01
N GLN A 82 20.14 9.30 -1.96
CA GLN A 82 21.45 8.71 -2.24
C GLN A 82 21.55 8.20 -3.68
N PRO A 83 22.64 8.48 -4.41
CA PRO A 83 22.93 7.79 -5.67
C PRO A 83 23.19 6.31 -5.38
N LEU A 84 22.44 5.44 -6.06
CA LEU A 84 22.68 3.99 -6.08
C LEU A 84 23.62 3.62 -7.23
N SER A 85 23.62 4.43 -8.29
CA SER A 85 24.51 4.35 -9.45
C SER A 85 24.63 5.76 -10.09
N PRO A 86 25.38 5.93 -11.20
CA PRO A 86 25.44 7.20 -11.92
C PRO A 86 24.07 7.71 -12.40
N THR A 87 23.11 6.82 -12.64
CA THR A 87 21.80 7.16 -13.21
C THR A 87 20.61 6.75 -12.35
N THR A 88 20.84 6.09 -11.22
CA THR A 88 19.75 5.63 -10.34
C THR A 88 19.92 6.15 -8.93
N PHE A 89 18.84 6.58 -8.32
CA PHE A 89 18.85 7.19 -7.00
C PHE A 89 17.79 6.56 -6.10
N ARG A 90 18.11 6.43 -4.81
CA ARG A 90 17.13 6.01 -3.82
C ARG A 90 16.20 7.16 -3.49
N THR A 91 14.91 6.86 -3.38
CA THR A 91 13.86 7.79 -2.96
C THR A 91 13.22 7.29 -1.67
N THR A 92 13.00 8.17 -0.69
CA THR A 92 12.35 7.83 0.57
C THR A 92 11.42 8.93 1.03
N GLY A 93 10.40 8.62 1.83
CA GLY A 93 9.51 9.63 2.38
C GLY A 93 8.26 9.07 3.04
N THR A 94 7.18 9.85 2.98
CA THR A 94 5.90 9.54 3.64
C THR A 94 4.71 9.73 2.70
N PHE A 95 3.59 9.10 3.03
CA PHE A 95 2.32 9.30 2.35
C PHE A 95 1.14 9.24 3.31
N ALA A 96 -0.01 9.76 2.86
CA ALA A 96 -1.28 9.68 3.55
C ALA A 96 -2.43 9.53 2.53
N PHE A 97 -3.41 8.70 2.89
CA PHE A 97 -4.75 8.67 2.33
C PHE A 97 -5.72 9.19 3.38
N ASP A 98 -6.46 10.22 3.01
CA ASP A 98 -7.42 10.93 3.85
C ASP A 98 -8.84 10.68 3.33
N ASP A 99 -9.69 10.15 4.21
CA ASP A 99 -11.11 9.90 3.99
C ASP A 99 -11.90 11.10 4.52
N PRO A 100 -12.39 12.00 3.64
CA PRO A 100 -13.06 13.21 4.07
C PRO A 100 -14.46 12.96 4.68
N SER A 101 -14.92 11.70 4.70
CA SER A 101 -16.19 11.35 5.32
C SER A 101 -16.12 11.42 6.85
N PRO A 102 -17.26 11.49 7.56
CA PRO A 102 -17.29 11.45 9.03
C PRO A 102 -16.71 10.16 9.64
N ALA A 103 -16.52 9.10 8.84
CA ALA A 103 -15.93 7.86 9.31
C ALA A 103 -14.41 7.96 9.50
N ASN A 104 -13.74 8.92 8.82
CA ASN A 104 -12.33 9.26 8.99
C ASN A 104 -11.42 8.01 8.95
N ASN A 105 -11.61 7.18 7.93
CA ASN A 105 -10.85 5.94 7.76
C ASN A 105 -9.44 6.22 7.20
N ASP A 106 -8.67 7.12 7.79
CA ASP A 106 -7.39 7.52 7.19
C ASP A 106 -6.32 6.43 7.35
N PHE A 107 -5.32 6.45 6.47
CA PHE A 107 -4.09 5.70 6.70
C PHE A 107 -2.87 6.40 6.12
N SER A 108 -1.73 6.22 6.77
CA SER A 108 -0.48 6.85 6.38
C SER A 108 0.70 5.92 6.60
N GLY A 109 1.82 6.26 5.98
CA GLY A 109 2.94 5.36 5.95
C GLY A 109 4.23 5.94 5.39
N LEU A 110 5.15 5.01 5.15
CA LEU A 110 6.44 5.27 4.57
C LEU A 110 6.46 4.81 3.12
N LEU A 111 7.25 5.50 2.30
CA LEU A 111 7.58 5.09 0.94
C LEU A 111 9.10 4.96 0.78
N ASP A 112 9.51 3.99 -0.03
CA ASP A 112 10.90 3.74 -0.42
C ASP A 112 10.92 3.31 -1.89
N GLY A 113 11.89 3.76 -2.66
CA GLY A 113 11.87 3.56 -4.10
C GLY A 113 13.19 3.84 -4.80
N VAL A 114 13.17 3.68 -6.11
CA VAL A 114 14.31 3.90 -6.98
C VAL A 114 13.89 4.73 -8.18
N LEU A 115 14.45 5.93 -8.28
CA LEU A 115 14.37 6.79 -9.45
C LEU A 115 15.45 6.42 -10.45
N ASP A 116 15.05 6.19 -11.70
CA ASP A 116 15.94 6.14 -12.86
C ASP A 116 15.88 7.49 -13.59
N ALA A 117 17.01 8.20 -13.57
CA ALA A 117 17.16 9.49 -14.20
C ALA A 117 17.18 9.44 -15.74
N THR A 118 17.51 8.29 -16.34
CA THR A 118 17.50 8.16 -17.80
C THR A 118 16.09 8.12 -18.36
N THR A 119 15.15 7.56 -17.59
CA THR A 119 13.76 7.38 -17.97
C THR A 119 12.81 8.32 -17.21
N PHE A 120 13.33 9.09 -16.25
CA PHE A 120 12.55 9.92 -15.33
C PHE A 120 11.40 9.14 -14.66
N SER A 121 11.65 7.87 -14.34
CA SER A 121 10.67 6.95 -13.75
C SER A 121 11.10 6.54 -12.36
N ASN A 122 10.19 6.55 -11.40
CA ASN A 122 10.42 6.13 -10.03
C ASN A 122 9.51 4.95 -9.66
N ALA A 123 10.11 3.82 -9.28
CA ALA A 123 9.39 2.67 -8.76
C ALA A 123 9.34 2.76 -7.24
N MET A 124 8.13 2.91 -6.68
CA MET A 124 7.90 3.12 -5.26
C MET A 124 7.27 1.89 -4.61
N THR A 125 7.74 1.57 -3.42
CA THR A 125 7.11 0.64 -2.48
C THR A 125 6.58 1.43 -1.30
N TYR A 126 5.40 1.06 -0.82
CA TYR A 126 4.74 1.72 0.29
C TYR A 126 4.48 0.74 1.43
N SER A 127 4.56 1.25 2.66
CA SER A 127 4.26 0.51 3.88
C SER A 127 3.36 1.36 4.79
N VAL A 128 2.17 0.85 5.10
CA VAL A 128 1.22 1.52 6.01
C VAL A 128 1.70 1.34 7.45
N THR A 129 2.00 2.44 8.12
CA THR A 129 2.52 2.45 9.50
C THR A 129 1.53 3.00 10.52
N SER A 130 0.51 3.74 10.06
CA SER A 130 -0.51 4.36 10.91
C SER A 130 -1.87 4.38 10.21
N GLY A 131 -2.95 4.50 10.98
CA GLY A 131 -4.29 4.69 10.44
C GLY A 131 -5.32 5.06 11.50
N ALA A 132 -6.53 5.36 11.04
CA ALA A 132 -7.71 5.74 11.82
C ALA A 132 -8.93 4.95 11.34
N GLY A 133 -10.02 5.00 12.12
CA GLY A 133 -11.26 4.28 11.80
C GLY A 133 -11.02 2.78 11.56
N LEU A 134 -11.46 2.29 10.41
CA LEU A 134 -11.24 0.90 9.97
C LEU A 134 -9.76 0.52 9.85
N PHE A 135 -8.85 1.48 9.67
CA PHE A 135 -7.43 1.22 9.48
C PHE A 135 -6.58 1.45 10.73
N ALA A 136 -7.18 1.70 11.90
CA ALA A 136 -6.45 1.93 13.15
C ALA A 136 -5.44 0.81 13.50
N ALA A 137 -5.79 -0.44 13.20
CA ALA A 137 -4.92 -1.61 13.35
C ALA A 137 -4.40 -2.15 12.00
N GLY A 138 -4.75 -1.49 10.90
CA GLY A 138 -4.39 -1.91 9.55
C GLY A 138 -2.88 -1.85 9.33
N ARG A 139 -2.35 -2.87 8.64
CA ARG A 139 -0.98 -2.87 8.11
C ARG A 139 -1.08 -3.31 6.67
N GLY A 140 -0.46 -2.59 5.76
CA GLY A 140 -0.60 -2.84 4.34
C GLY A 140 0.68 -2.51 3.60
N ILE A 141 0.77 -3.07 2.41
CA ILE A 141 1.85 -2.79 1.47
C ILE A 141 1.25 -2.38 0.14
N GLY A 142 1.97 -1.52 -0.56
CA GLY A 142 1.58 -1.05 -1.88
C GLY A 142 2.79 -0.82 -2.75
N SER A 143 2.51 -0.56 -4.03
CA SER A 143 3.53 -0.20 -5.00
C SER A 143 2.95 0.79 -6.00
N SER A 144 3.78 1.70 -6.49
CA SER A 144 3.42 2.60 -7.59
C SER A 144 4.58 2.80 -8.55
N VAL A 145 4.25 3.37 -9.70
CA VAL A 145 5.22 3.94 -10.63
C VAL A 145 4.88 5.41 -10.81
N ILE A 146 5.88 6.26 -10.65
CA ILE A 146 5.82 7.70 -10.89
C ILE A 146 6.59 7.99 -12.18
N GLN A 147 5.94 8.62 -13.15
CA GLN A 147 6.59 9.20 -14.31
C GLN A 147 6.73 10.70 -14.09
N ILE A 148 7.97 11.19 -14.13
CA ILE A 148 8.31 12.61 -14.03
C ILE A 148 8.47 13.16 -15.46
N PHE A 149 7.96 14.37 -15.67
CA PHE A 149 8.02 15.11 -16.91
C PHE A 149 8.91 16.34 -16.71
N PRO A 150 10.18 16.29 -17.17
CA PRO A 150 11.07 17.45 -17.23
C PRO A 150 10.36 18.64 -17.88
N GLN A 151 10.44 19.82 -17.25
CA GLN A 151 9.98 21.08 -17.82
C GLN A 151 11.17 21.98 -18.12
N GLY A 152 10.92 23.20 -18.59
CA GLY A 152 11.98 24.19 -18.84
C GLY A 152 12.76 24.57 -17.58
N GLU A 153 13.89 25.26 -17.77
CA GLU A 153 14.74 25.74 -16.68
C GLU A 153 13.94 26.61 -15.69
N GLY A 154 14.01 26.27 -14.40
CA GLY A 154 13.31 26.99 -13.33
C GLY A 154 11.83 26.63 -13.14
N GLU A 155 11.24 25.79 -14.00
CA GLU A 155 9.86 25.34 -13.87
C GLU A 155 9.76 24.07 -12.99
N PRO A 156 8.67 23.91 -12.21
CA PRO A 156 8.44 22.69 -11.48
C PRO A 156 8.22 21.51 -12.43
N PHE A 157 8.67 20.33 -12.04
CA PHE A 157 8.47 19.13 -12.83
C PHE A 157 7.04 18.63 -12.72
N GLY A 158 6.41 18.27 -13.83
CA GLY A 158 5.13 17.56 -13.78
C GLY A 158 5.35 16.10 -13.39
N PHE A 159 4.37 15.45 -12.76
CA PHE A 159 4.39 13.99 -12.64
C PHE A 159 3.00 13.37 -12.78
N ILE A 160 3.00 12.09 -13.19
CA ILE A 160 1.84 11.20 -13.11
C ILE A 160 2.26 9.98 -12.30
N GLU A 161 1.40 9.56 -11.40
CA GLU A 161 1.59 8.37 -10.59
C GLU A 161 0.41 7.42 -10.75
N ARG A 162 0.72 6.12 -10.78
CA ARG A 162 -0.27 5.05 -10.72
C ARG A 162 0.21 3.99 -9.75
N GLY A 163 -0.66 3.59 -8.84
CA GLY A 163 -0.31 2.57 -7.88
C GLY A 163 -1.49 1.81 -7.32
N GLN A 164 -1.14 0.85 -6.48
CA GLN A 164 -2.09 0.01 -5.78
C GLN A 164 -1.60 -0.33 -4.38
N PHE A 165 -2.54 -0.54 -3.46
CA PHE A 165 -2.29 -0.95 -2.09
C PHE A 165 -3.22 -2.09 -1.70
N ALA A 166 -2.72 -2.97 -0.83
CA ALA A 166 -3.50 -4.01 -0.18
C ALA A 166 -3.40 -3.87 1.34
N ILE A 167 -4.53 -3.65 2.02
CA ILE A 167 -4.63 -3.66 3.48
C ILE A 167 -5.52 -4.84 3.90
N PRO A 168 -5.00 -5.87 4.59
CA PRO A 168 -5.82 -6.97 5.09
C PRO A 168 -6.93 -6.44 6.00
N GLU A 169 -8.12 -7.02 5.88
CA GLU A 169 -9.25 -6.63 6.73
C GLU A 169 -8.94 -6.83 8.23
N PRO A 170 -9.22 -5.83 9.09
CA PRO A 170 -8.98 -5.94 10.53
C PRO A 170 -9.76 -7.09 11.19
N GLY A 171 -10.92 -7.45 10.64
CA GLY A 171 -11.82 -8.45 11.21
C GLY A 171 -11.38 -9.90 11.05
N THR A 172 -10.53 -10.22 10.08
CA THR A 172 -10.19 -11.62 9.77
C THR A 172 -9.40 -12.28 10.89
N LEU A 173 -8.57 -11.54 11.62
CA LEU A 173 -7.79 -12.07 12.74
C LEU A 173 -8.67 -12.36 13.97
N ALA A 174 -9.62 -11.48 14.27
CA ALA A 174 -10.56 -11.69 15.37
C ALA A 174 -11.47 -12.89 15.09
N LEU A 175 -11.97 -13.01 13.86
CA LEU A 175 -12.78 -14.16 13.44
C LEU A 175 -11.99 -15.47 13.43
N LEU A 176 -10.72 -15.45 13.00
CA LEU A 176 -9.85 -16.61 13.08
C LEU A 176 -9.61 -17.04 14.54
N GLY A 177 -9.36 -16.08 15.43
CA GLY A 177 -9.20 -16.35 16.87
C GLY A 177 -10.44 -16.98 17.48
N LEU A 178 -11.62 -16.43 17.19
CA LEU A 178 -12.89 -16.98 17.64
C LEU A 178 -13.18 -18.37 17.05
N GLY A 179 -12.87 -18.57 15.78
CA GLY A 179 -13.00 -19.88 15.12
C GLY A 179 -12.14 -20.95 15.79
N LEU A 180 -10.88 -20.63 16.08
CA LEU A 180 -9.96 -21.54 16.79
C LEU A 180 -10.42 -21.80 18.23
N ALA A 181 -10.88 -20.78 18.94
CA ALA A 181 -11.43 -20.93 20.28
C ALA A 181 -12.69 -21.82 20.31
N GLY A 182 -13.60 -21.64 19.34
CA GLY A 182 -14.77 -22.49 19.17
C GLY A 182 -14.43 -23.95 18.85
N LEU A 183 -13.42 -24.18 17.99
CA LEU A 183 -12.92 -25.52 17.69
C LEU A 183 -12.28 -26.20 18.91
N ALA A 184 -11.55 -25.45 19.73
CA ALA A 184 -10.97 -25.96 20.97
C ALA A 184 -12.04 -26.30 22.01
N ALA A 185 -13.07 -25.46 22.15
CA ALA A 185 -14.18 -25.70 23.07
C ALA A 185 -15.01 -26.95 22.70
N THR A 186 -15.23 -27.18 21.40
CA THR A 186 -15.96 -28.37 20.94
C THR A 186 -15.17 -29.67 21.11
N ARG A 187 -13.84 -29.64 21.04
CA ARG A 187 -12.99 -30.81 21.35
C ARG A 187 -13.05 -31.21 22.83
N LYS A 188 -13.07 -30.25 23.76
CA LYS A 188 -13.16 -30.54 25.20
C LYS A 188 -14.46 -31.19 25.65
N ARG A 189 -15.57 -31.00 24.91
CA ARG A 189 -16.87 -31.62 25.24
C ARG A 189 -17.00 -33.10 24.88
N LYS A 190 -16.03 -33.66 24.14
CA LYS A 190 -16.05 -35.07 23.70
C LYS A 190 -15.10 -35.99 24.49
N GLN A 191 -14.38 -35.46 25.47
CA GLN A 191 -13.61 -36.22 26.46
C GLN A 191 -14.36 -36.22 27.78
#